data_AF-A0A9J9GK58-F1
#
_entry.id   AF-A0A9J9GK58-F1
#
_cell.length_a   1.000
_cell.length_b   1.000
_cell.length_c   1.000
_cell.angle_alpha   90.00
_cell.angle_beta   90.00
_cell.angle_gamma   90.00
#
_symmetry.space_group_name_H-M   'P 1'
#
loop_
_entity.id
_entity.type
_entity.pdbx_description
1 polymer ?
#
loop_
_entity_poly.entity_id
_entity_poly.type
_entity_poly.pdbx_seq_one_letter_code
_entity_poly.pdbx_strand_id
1 'polypeptide(L)'
;MLNPGKKHTARFSLMSDNETEDDTDDMIYDEACRIIGQCCLMLASNGSETNRAQLTYQLKRLHWKVMEQTDFSHTGILLAIELLSPPEEGVKH
;
A
#
# COMPACT_ATOMS: atom_id res chain seq x y z
N MET A 1 41.31 -14.26 -5.79
CA MET A 1 40.77 -15.03 -4.65
C MET A 1 39.66 -14.22 -4.01
N LEU A 2 38.46 -14.80 -3.90
CA LEU A 2 37.24 -14.21 -3.37
C LEU A 2 37.17 -14.37 -1.83
N ASN A 3 36.91 -13.26 -1.13
CA ASN A 3 36.34 -13.03 0.22
C ASN A 3 36.64 -13.96 1.43
N PRO A 4 36.60 -13.38 2.64
CA PRO A 4 35.43 -13.65 3.47
C PRO A 4 34.84 -12.38 4.12
N GLY A 5 33.52 -12.41 4.28
CA GLY A 5 32.72 -11.27 4.70
C GLY A 5 32.89 -10.85 6.16
N LYS A 6 32.46 -9.62 6.42
CA LYS A 6 32.07 -9.17 7.76
C LYS A 6 30.64 -8.67 7.68
N LYS A 7 29.74 -9.48 8.23
CA LYS A 7 28.39 -9.08 8.62
C LYS A 7 28.54 -8.17 9.84
N HIS A 8 28.04 -6.95 9.79
CA HIS A 8 27.81 -6.13 10.97
C HIS A 8 26.37 -5.63 10.87
N THR A 9 25.46 -6.42 11.45
CA THR A 9 24.68 -6.07 12.65
C THR A 9 23.65 -4.99 12.39
N ALA A 10 22.39 -5.42 12.46
CA ALA A 10 21.21 -4.60 12.61
C ALA A 10 21.48 -3.39 13.51
N ARG A 11 21.26 -2.18 12.97
CA ARG A 11 20.84 -1.06 13.79
C ARG A 11 19.32 -0.99 13.66
N PHE A 12 18.69 -1.75 14.55
CA PHE A 12 17.40 -1.40 15.12
C PHE A 12 17.56 0.02 15.67
N SER A 13 17.15 1.04 14.90
CA SER A 13 17.28 2.43 15.32
C SER A 13 15.93 2.88 15.83
N LEU A 14 15.81 2.76 17.16
CA LEU A 14 15.05 3.61 18.09
C LEU A 14 13.63 4.01 17.69
N MET A 15 12.69 3.34 18.34
CA MET A 15 11.34 3.83 18.61
C MET A 15 11.45 5.26 19.17
N SER A 16 10.84 6.20 18.46
CA SER A 16 10.57 7.54 18.95
C SER A 16 9.07 7.60 19.21
N ASP A 17 8.68 7.35 20.46
CA ASP A 17 7.29 7.31 20.91
C ASP A 17 6.68 8.72 20.99
N ASN A 18 6.57 9.40 19.84
CA ASN A 18 5.79 10.61 19.72
C ASN A 18 5.31 10.77 18.26
N GLU A 19 4.53 9.79 17.79
CA GLU A 19 3.83 9.88 16.51
C GLU A 19 2.80 11.01 16.60
N THR A 20 3.03 12.07 15.84
CA THR A 20 2.04 13.12 15.61
C THR A 20 1.00 12.62 14.60
N GLU A 21 -0.18 13.27 14.53
CA GLU A 21 -1.20 12.92 13.53
C GLU A 21 -0.64 12.97 12.09
N ASP A 22 0.31 13.87 11.84
CA ASP A 22 1.06 14.02 10.57
C ASP A 22 1.88 12.77 10.24
N ASP A 23 2.58 12.20 11.24
CA ASP A 23 3.34 10.96 11.05
C ASP A 23 2.42 9.77 10.75
N THR A 24 1.18 9.79 11.27
CA THR A 24 0.20 8.72 11.03
C THR A 24 -0.35 8.77 9.61
N ASP A 25 -0.66 9.97 9.10
CA ASP A 25 -1.15 10.15 7.74
C ASP A 25 -0.07 9.78 6.71
N ASP A 26 1.18 10.16 6.95
CA ASP A 26 2.33 9.75 6.13
C ASP A 26 2.51 8.22 6.11
N MET A 27 2.38 7.56 7.27
CA MET A 27 2.43 6.10 7.33
C MET A 27 1.29 5.43 6.55
N ILE A 28 0.07 5.99 6.60
CA ILE A 28 -1.07 5.46 5.83
C ILE A 28 -0.86 5.67 4.32
N TYR A 29 -0.31 6.81 3.93
CA TYR A 29 0.01 7.10 2.54
C TYR A 29 1.09 6.16 2.00
N ASP A 30 2.19 5.99 2.74
CA ASP A 30 3.27 5.06 2.38
C ASP A 30 2.75 3.63 2.26
N GLU A 31 1.87 3.22 3.18
CA GLU A 31 1.21 1.93 3.13
C GLU A 31 0.31 1.78 1.88
N ALA A 32 -0.47 2.80 1.54
CA ALA A 32 -1.27 2.81 0.32
C ALA A 32 -0.39 2.70 -0.94
N CYS A 33 0.71 3.47 -1.02
CA CYS A 33 1.69 3.39 -2.09
C CYS A 33 2.32 2.00 -2.20
N ARG A 34 2.69 1.39 -1.06
CA ARG A 34 3.22 0.03 -1.00
C ARG A 34 2.22 -0.98 -1.55
N ILE A 35 0.96 -0.91 -1.13
CA ILE A 35 -0.11 -1.81 -1.58
C ILE A 35 -0.34 -1.66 -3.09
N ILE A 36 -0.41 -0.43 -3.61
CA ILE A 36 -0.55 -0.16 -5.05
C ILE A 36 0.62 -0.76 -5.82
N GLY A 37 1.85 -0.53 -5.36
CA GLY A 37 3.07 -1.08 -5.97
C GLY A 37 3.07 -2.61 -6.02
N GLN A 38 2.64 -3.26 -4.94
CA GLN A 38 2.48 -4.72 -4.89
C GLN A 38 1.41 -5.21 -5.88
N CYS A 39 0.32 -4.47 -6.04
CA CYS A 39 -0.73 -4.79 -7.00
C CYS A 39 -0.24 -4.67 -8.45
N CYS A 40 0.52 -3.61 -8.77
CA CYS A 40 1.17 -3.45 -10.07
C CYS A 40 2.11 -4.63 -10.37
N LEU A 41 2.96 -5.01 -9.41
CA LEU A 41 3.89 -6.12 -9.58
C LEU A 41 3.17 -7.45 -9.83
N MET A 42 2.10 -7.73 -9.08
CA MET A 42 1.25 -8.92 -9.28
C MET A 42 0.63 -8.96 -10.69
N LEU A 43 0.13 -7.83 -11.22
CA LEU A 43 -0.45 -7.78 -12.56
C LEU A 43 0.62 -8.00 -13.63
N ALA A 44 1.75 -7.29 -13.51
CA ALA A 44 2.86 -7.39 -14.44
C ALA A 44 3.47 -8.80 -14.46
N SER A 45 3.63 -9.44 -13.30
CA SER A 45 4.15 -10.82 -13.23
C SER A 45 3.23 -11.84 -13.91
N ASN A 46 1.94 -11.54 -14.00
CA ASN A 46 0.94 -12.37 -14.66
C ASN A 46 0.72 -12.00 -16.12
N GLY A 47 1.55 -11.12 -16.71
CA GLY A 47 1.42 -10.65 -18.09
C GLY A 47 0.17 -9.81 -18.34
N SER A 48 -0.46 -9.30 -17.29
CA SER A 48 -1.68 -8.48 -17.38
C SER A 48 -1.32 -7.01 -17.54
N GLU A 49 -2.16 -6.27 -18.27
CA GLU A 49 -2.02 -4.82 -18.38
C GLU A 49 -2.25 -4.15 -17.02
N THR A 50 -1.39 -3.17 -16.70
CA THR A 50 -1.54 -2.32 -15.53
C THR A 50 -2.25 -1.04 -15.94
N ASN A 51 -3.55 -0.96 -15.67
CA ASN A 51 -4.33 0.25 -15.86
C ASN A 51 -5.13 0.58 -14.59
N ARG A 52 -5.57 1.84 -14.46
CA ARG A 52 -6.24 2.34 -13.26
C ARG A 52 -7.45 1.50 -12.88
N ALA A 53 -8.31 1.15 -13.84
CA ALA A 53 -9.51 0.36 -13.58
C ALA A 53 -9.19 -1.04 -13.05
N GLN A 54 -8.18 -1.70 -13.63
CA GLN A 54 -7.72 -3.02 -13.19
C GLN A 54 -7.15 -2.97 -11.77
N LEU A 55 -6.35 -1.95 -11.46
CA LEU A 55 -5.81 -1.75 -10.11
C LEU A 55 -6.93 -1.54 -9.09
N THR A 56 -7.87 -0.64 -9.35
CA THR A 56 -9.03 -0.40 -8.47
C THR A 56 -9.83 -1.68 -8.25
N TYR A 57 -10.05 -2.49 -9.29
CA TYR A 57 -10.75 -3.78 -9.16
C TYR A 57 -10.02 -4.74 -8.21
N GLN A 58 -8.70 -4.91 -8.40
CA GLN A 58 -7.91 -5.81 -7.55
C GLN A 58 -7.85 -5.33 -6.09
N LEU A 59 -7.76 -4.02 -5.87
CA LEU A 59 -7.76 -3.44 -4.52
C LEU A 59 -9.11 -3.62 -3.81
N LYS A 60 -10.24 -3.42 -4.50
CA LYS A 60 -11.58 -3.72 -3.96
C LYS A 60 -11.72 -5.21 -3.60
N ARG A 61 -11.20 -6.10 -4.45
CA ARG A 61 -11.19 -7.54 -4.17
C ARG A 61 -10.30 -7.89 -2.98
N LEU A 62 -9.15 -7.22 -2.82
CA LEU A 62 -8.27 -7.40 -1.67
C LEU A 62 -8.94 -6.92 -0.38
N HIS A 63 -9.56 -5.73 -0.41
CA HIS A 63 -10.33 -5.17 0.71
C HIS A 63 -11.41 -6.15 1.19
N TRP A 64 -12.21 -6.69 0.26
CA TRP A 64 -13.23 -7.69 0.57
C TRP A 64 -12.67 -8.91 1.29
N LYS A 65 -11.55 -9.46 0.80
CA LYS A 65 -10.90 -10.63 1.41
C LYS A 65 -10.38 -10.35 2.81
N VAL A 66 -9.84 -9.16 3.05
CA VAL A 66 -9.39 -8.76 4.39
C VAL A 66 -10.59 -8.70 5.32
N MET A 67 -11.67 -8.02 4.91
CA MET A 67 -12.88 -7.95 5.74
C MET A 67 -13.47 -9.34 6.05
N GLU A 68 -13.49 -10.26 5.08
CA GLU A 68 -13.97 -11.63 5.29
C GLU A 68 -13.12 -12.41 6.31
N GLN A 69 -11.83 -12.10 6.43
CA GLN A 69 -10.90 -12.81 7.32
C GLN A 69 -10.77 -12.19 8.70
N THR A 70 -10.92 -10.86 8.79
CA THR A 70 -10.59 -10.12 10.02
C THR A 70 -11.78 -9.34 10.59
N ASP A 71 -12.91 -9.25 9.90
CA ASP A 71 -14.05 -8.37 10.23
C ASP A 71 -13.70 -6.87 10.32
N PHE A 72 -12.49 -6.48 9.89
CA PHE A 72 -11.99 -5.11 9.95
C PHE A 72 -11.63 -4.58 8.56
N SER A 73 -11.90 -3.30 8.36
CA SER A 73 -11.45 -2.57 7.19
C SER A 73 -10.00 -2.12 7.35
N HIS A 74 -9.20 -2.23 6.29
CA HIS A 74 -7.81 -1.78 6.28
C HIS A 74 -7.68 -0.38 5.67
N THR A 75 -7.31 0.61 6.48
CA THR A 75 -7.25 2.03 6.07
C THR A 75 -6.35 2.27 4.86
N GLY A 76 -5.16 1.66 4.81
CA GLY A 76 -4.26 1.78 3.65
C GLY A 76 -4.84 1.22 2.34
N ILE A 77 -5.71 0.20 2.42
CA ILE A 77 -6.38 -0.33 1.22
C ILE A 77 -7.50 0.63 0.77
N LEU A 78 -8.25 1.19 1.72
CA LEU A 78 -9.28 2.20 1.42
C LEU A 78 -8.67 3.43 0.74
N LEU A 79 -7.58 3.96 1.31
CA LEU A 79 -6.87 5.09 0.72
C LEU A 79 -6.33 4.75 -0.69
N ALA A 80 -5.76 3.55 -0.88
CA ALA A 80 -5.31 3.11 -2.20
C ALA A 80 -6.44 3.06 -3.23
N ILE A 81 -7.66 2.65 -2.82
CA ILE A 81 -8.85 2.65 -3.68
C ILE A 81 -9.25 4.09 -4.01
N GLU A 82 -9.26 4.99 -3.04
CA GLU A 82 -9.61 6.40 -3.21
C GLU A 82 -8.66 7.09 -4.20
N LEU A 83 -7.35 6.96 -4.00
CA LEU A 83 -6.31 7.55 -4.87
C LEU A 83 -6.41 7.12 -6.34
N LEU A 84 -6.96 5.93 -6.61
CA LEU A 84 -7.10 5.37 -7.96
C LEU A 84 -8.53 5.43 -8.50
N SER A 85 -9.51 5.79 -7.69
CA SER A 85 -10.86 6.00 -8.16
C SER A 85 -10.92 7.29 -8.98
N PRO A 86 -11.74 7.35 -10.05
CA PRO A 86 -11.96 8.63 -10.72
C PRO A 86 -12.48 9.65 -9.69
N PRO A 87 -12.10 10.94 -9.79
CA PRO A 87 -12.75 11.96 -9.00
C PRO A 87 -14.26 11.88 -9.26
N GLU A 88 -15.07 11.85 -8.21
CA GLU A 88 -16.53 11.88 -8.30
C GLU A 88 -16.92 13.03 -9.25
N GLU A 89 -17.43 12.72 -10.44
CA GLU A 89 -17.94 13.72 -11.38
C GLU A 89 -19.20 14.37 -10.76
N GLY A 90 -19.05 15.37 -9.89
CA GLY A 90 -20.22 15.85 -9.16
C GLY A 90 -20.09 16.92 -8.08
N VAL A 91 -19.08 17.79 -8.07
CA VAL A 91 -19.22 19.10 -7.38
C VAL A 91 -18.69 20.20 -8.28
N LYS A 92 -19.59 20.77 -9.09
CA LYS A 92 -19.39 22.09 -9.67
C LYS A 92 -19.54 23.09 -8.51
N HIS A 93 -18.47 23.81 -8.17
CA HIS A 93 -18.58 25.03 -7.36
C HIS A 93 -19.29 26.13 -8.15
#